data_AF-A0A974P307-F1
#
_entry.id   AF-A0A974P307-F1
#
_cell.length_a   1.000
_cell.length_b   1.000
_cell.length_c   1.000
_cell.angle_alpha   90.00
_cell.angle_beta   90.00
_cell.angle_gamma   90.00
#
_symmetry.space_group_name_H-M   'P 1'
#
loop_
_entity.id
_entity.type
_entity.pdbx_description
1 polymer ?
#
loop_
_entity_poly.entity_id
_entity_poly.type
_entity_poly.pdbx_seq_one_letter_code
_entity_poly.pdbx_strand_id
1 'polypeptide(L)'
;MTGVEQQLYGNQLMEKLVANTGSGISTAVALIGKDVQAGTADNAIKDGKATWNYNLNRAANDLKLEVVDSKGRTVYSEAPAT
;
A
#
# COMPACT_ATOMS: atom_id res chain seq x y z
N MET A 1 -8.11 39.59 33.31
CA MET A 1 -8.26 39.08 31.94
C MET A 1 -7.40 37.84 31.74
N THR A 2 -7.57 36.78 32.54
CA THR A 2 -6.62 35.65 32.59
C THR A 2 -7.23 34.32 32.14
N GLY A 3 -8.57 34.17 32.16
CA GLY A 3 -9.23 32.92 31.76
C GLY A 3 -9.13 32.62 30.26
N VAL A 4 -9.19 33.65 29.42
CA VAL A 4 -9.14 33.52 27.96
C VAL A 4 -7.73 33.20 27.47
N GLU A 5 -6.71 33.79 28.09
CA GLU A 5 -5.30 33.49 27.81
C GLU A 5 -4.95 32.06 28.21
N GLN A 6 -5.41 31.60 29.39
CA GLN A 6 -5.18 30.23 29.83
C GLN A 6 -5.88 29.19 28.93
N GLN A 7 -7.09 29.51 28.44
CA GLN A 7 -7.79 28.69 27.44
C GLN A 7 -7.04 28.64 26.11
N LEU A 8 -6.49 29.78 25.67
CA LEU A 8 -5.69 29.84 24.44
C LEU A 8 -4.41 29.01 24.55
N TYR A 9 -3.70 29.07 25.68
CA TYR A 9 -2.53 28.23 25.94
C TYR A 9 -2.87 26.74 25.98
N GLY A 10 -4.01 26.37 26.57
CA GLY A 10 -4.50 25.00 26.58
C GLY A 10 -4.80 24.47 25.17
N ASN A 11 -5.50 25.27 24.35
CA ASN A 11 -5.81 24.92 22.97
C ASN A 11 -4.55 24.81 22.10
N GLN A 12 -3.58 25.73 22.25
CA GLN A 12 -2.30 25.65 21.55
C GLN A 12 -1.48 24.42 21.94
N LEU A 13 -1.54 24.00 23.21
CA LEU A 13 -0.89 22.77 23.66
C LEU A 13 -1.58 21.53 23.05
N MET A 14 -2.91 21.53 23.00
CA MET A 14 -3.69 20.45 22.38
C MET A 14 -3.39 20.34 20.88
N GLU A 15 -3.33 21.45 20.14
CA GLU A 15 -2.94 21.47 18.72
C GLU A 15 -1.53 20.90 18.50
N LYS A 16 -0.57 21.30 19.35
CA LYS A 16 0.81 20.78 19.30
C LYS A 16 0.88 19.29 19.63
N LEU A 17 0.08 18.81 20.57
CA LEU A 17 -0.01 17.39 20.90
C LEU A 17 -0.63 16.59 19.75
N VAL A 18 -1.72 17.06 19.15
CA VAL A 18 -2.34 16.41 17.97
C VAL A 18 -1.35 16.32 16.82
N ALA A 19 -0.60 17.39 16.53
CA ALA A 19 0.45 17.37 15.52
C ALA A 19 1.57 16.36 15.83
N ASN A 20 1.90 16.15 17.11
CA ASN A 20 2.92 15.19 17.55
C ASN A 20 2.45 13.73 17.55
N THR A 21 1.13 13.47 17.49
CA THR A 21 0.57 12.11 17.43
C THR A 21 0.52 11.49 16.03
N GLY A 22 1.02 12.20 15.01
CA GLY A 22 1.10 11.72 13.62
C GLY A 22 2.12 10.60 13.42
N SER A 23 1.84 9.39 13.91
CA SER A 23 2.70 8.21 13.78
C SER A 23 2.87 7.70 12.34
N GLY A 24 2.02 8.14 11.42
CA GLY A 24 2.00 7.66 10.03
C GLY A 24 3.30 7.92 9.25
N ILE A 25 4.00 9.02 9.53
CA ILE A 25 5.26 9.35 8.84
C ILE A 25 6.37 8.39 9.28
N SER A 26 6.46 8.07 10.58
CA SER A 26 7.45 7.12 11.09
C SER A 26 7.26 5.72 10.49
N THR A 27 6.00 5.27 10.38
CA THR A 27 5.66 4.02 9.71
C THR A 27 6.03 4.04 8.23
N ALA A 28 5.75 5.12 7.50
CA ALA A 28 6.09 5.26 6.09
C ALA A 28 7.62 5.25 5.85
N VAL A 29 8.38 5.97 6.68
CA VAL A 29 9.86 5.97 6.60
C VAL A 29 10.43 4.57 6.90
N ALA A 30 9.82 3.83 7.84
CA ALA A 30 10.24 2.47 8.16
C ALA A 30 9.97 1.44 7.05
N LEU A 31 9.23 1.80 6.00
CA LEU A 31 9.00 0.99 4.80
C LEU A 31 10.00 1.31 3.66
N ILE A 32 10.77 2.39 3.76
CA ILE A 32 11.79 2.71 2.76
C ILE A 32 12.82 1.59 2.69
N GLY A 33 13.06 1.06 1.49
CA GLY A 33 13.98 -0.05 1.25
C GLY A 33 13.42 -1.44 1.58
N LYS A 34 12.15 -1.54 2.00
CA LYS A 34 11.46 -2.82 2.18
C LYS A 34 10.58 -3.14 0.97
N ASP A 35 10.48 -4.42 0.64
CA ASP A 35 9.51 -4.89 -0.33
C ASP A 35 8.14 -5.01 0.38
N VAL A 36 7.09 -4.42 -0.19
CA VAL A 36 5.71 -4.43 0.33
C VAL A 36 4.77 -5.02 -0.71
N GLN A 37 3.69 -5.68 -0.25
CA GLN A 37 2.63 -6.15 -1.15
C GLN A 37 1.60 -5.04 -1.32
N ALA A 38 1.26 -4.75 -2.57
CA ALA A 38 0.23 -3.78 -2.93
C ALA A 38 -0.90 -4.50 -3.68
N GLY A 39 -2.15 -4.10 -3.44
CA GLY A 39 -3.33 -4.62 -4.11
C GLY A 39 -3.48 -4.07 -5.53
N THR A 40 -2.46 -4.22 -6.38
CA THR A 40 -2.42 -3.71 -7.75
C THR A 40 -2.08 -4.83 -8.73
N ALA A 41 -2.56 -4.72 -9.97
CA ALA A 41 -2.20 -5.63 -11.04
C ALA A 41 -0.81 -5.33 -11.64
N ASP A 42 -0.30 -4.12 -11.43
CA ASP A 42 1.02 -3.69 -11.87
C ASP A 42 2.08 -4.20 -10.90
N ASN A 43 3.20 -4.67 -11.46
CA ASN A 43 4.32 -5.15 -10.69
C ASN A 43 5.64 -4.66 -11.28
N ALA A 44 6.57 -4.30 -10.40
CA ALA A 44 7.92 -3.94 -10.83
C ALA A 44 8.71 -5.21 -11.17
N ILE A 45 9.48 -5.16 -12.25
CA ILE A 45 10.45 -6.21 -12.57
C ILE A 45 11.74 -5.89 -11.80
N LYS A 46 12.13 -6.78 -10.88
CA LYS A 46 13.37 -6.71 -10.10
C LYS A 46 14.23 -7.91 -10.49
N ASP A 47 15.49 -7.66 -10.86
CA ASP A 47 16.44 -8.70 -11.30
C ASP A 47 15.91 -9.58 -12.45
N GLY A 48 15.16 -8.98 -13.37
CA GLY A 48 14.57 -9.68 -14.52
C GLY A 48 13.38 -10.58 -14.18
N LYS A 49 12.84 -10.50 -12.96
CA LYS A 49 11.69 -11.29 -12.51
C LYS A 49 10.61 -10.39 -11.90
N ALA A 50 9.37 -10.84 -11.99
CA ALA A 50 8.24 -10.25 -11.29
C ALA A 50 7.47 -11.38 -10.60
N THR A 51 7.01 -11.11 -9.38
CA THR A 51 6.29 -12.08 -8.53
C THR A 51 4.93 -11.53 -8.18
N TRP A 52 3.87 -12.23 -8.56
CA TRP A 52 2.50 -11.87 -8.22
C TRP A 52 1.96 -12.83 -7.17
N ASN A 53 1.31 -12.27 -6.15
CA ASN A 53 0.52 -13.03 -5.19
C ASN A 53 -0.95 -12.75 -5.45
N TYR A 54 -1.75 -13.80 -5.61
CA TYR A 54 -3.19 -13.69 -5.80
C TYR A 54 -3.91 -14.47 -4.70
N ASN A 55 -4.96 -13.87 -4.14
CA ASN A 55 -5.81 -14.51 -3.14
C ASN A 55 -7.21 -14.74 -3.72
N LEU A 56 -7.62 -16.00 -3.79
CA LEU A 56 -8.96 -16.42 -4.15
C LEU A 56 -9.80 -16.57 -2.88
N ASN A 57 -10.83 -15.75 -2.73
CA ASN A 57 -11.73 -15.79 -1.57
C ASN A 57 -12.64 -17.03 -1.52
N ARG A 58 -12.63 -17.85 -2.57
CA ARG A 58 -13.35 -19.12 -2.70
C ARG A 58 -12.62 -20.04 -3.67
N ALA A 59 -12.90 -21.34 -3.60
CA ALA A 59 -12.44 -22.27 -4.61
C ALA A 59 -12.97 -21.86 -6.00
N ALA A 60 -12.08 -21.86 -7.00
CA ALA A 60 -12.42 -21.68 -8.40
C ALA A 60 -12.19 -23.01 -9.13
N ASN A 61 -13.14 -23.42 -9.97
CA ASN A 61 -12.98 -24.62 -10.79
C ASN A 61 -11.94 -24.41 -11.90
N ASP A 62 -11.94 -23.21 -12.48
CA ASP A 62 -11.02 -22.80 -13.54
C ASP A 62 -10.44 -21.43 -13.23
N LEU A 63 -9.14 -21.27 -13.46
CA LEU A 63 -8.40 -20.01 -13.33
C LEU A 63 -7.55 -19.78 -14.58
N LYS A 64 -7.71 -18.60 -15.18
CA LYS A 64 -6.83 -18.10 -16.23
C LYS A 64 -6.08 -16.88 -15.72
N LEU A 65 -4.75 -16.94 -15.78
CA LEU A 65 -3.85 -15.83 -15.46
C LEU A 65 -3.21 -15.34 -16.76
N GLU A 66 -3.21 -14.03 -16.97
CA GLU A 66 -2.55 -13.39 -18.11
C GLU A 66 -1.71 -12.22 -17.63
N VAL A 67 -0.44 -12.21 -18.03
CA VAL A 67 0.47 -11.08 -17.83
C VAL A 67 0.57 -10.35 -19.16
N VAL A 68 0.28 -9.05 -19.15
CA VAL A 68 0.33 -8.18 -20.32
C VAL A 68 1.40 -7.11 -20.15
N ASP A 69 2.01 -6.69 -21.26
CA ASP A 69 2.91 -5.54 -21.26
C ASP A 69 2.14 -4.21 -21.33
N SER A 70 2.86 -3.08 -21.25
CA SER A 70 2.28 -1.73 -21.32
C SER A 70 1.61 -1.41 -22.67
N LYS A 71 1.81 -2.23 -23.70
CA LYS A 71 1.17 -2.12 -25.01
C LYS A 71 -0.04 -3.06 -25.14
N GLY A 72 -0.43 -3.75 -24.07
CA GLY A 72 -1.55 -4.69 -24.04
C GLY A 72 -1.24 -6.04 -24.69
N ARG A 73 0.04 -6.37 -24.91
CA ARG A 73 0.45 -7.66 -25.48
C ARG A 73 0.63 -8.67 -24.37
N THR A 74 -0.01 -9.84 -24.48
CA THR A 74 0.19 -10.96 -23.55
C THR A 74 1.62 -11.47 -23.65
N VAL A 75 2.35 -11.44 -22.54
CA VAL A 75 3.72 -11.96 -22.41
C VAL A 75 3.77 -13.30 -21.68
N TYR A 76 2.73 -13.62 -20.91
CA TYR A 76 2.57 -14.91 -20.24
C TYR A 76 1.08 -15.21 -20.08
N SER A 77 0.71 -16.48 -20.26
CA SER A 77 -0.63 -16.96 -19.94
C SER A 77 -0.54 -18.34 -19.30
N GLU A 78 -1.32 -18.52 -18.25
CA GLU A 78 -1.53 -19.79 -17.59
C GLU A 78 -3.03 -20.04 -17.55
N ALA A 79 -3.46 -21.20 -18.02
CA ALA A 79 -4.84 -21.64 -18.05
C ALA A 79 -4.92 -23.02 -17.39
N PRO A 80 -6.11 -23.47 -16.95
CA PRO A 80 -6.24 -24.80 -16.38
C PRO A 80 -5.81 -25.84 -17.42
N ALA A 81 -4.95 -26.77 -17.03
CA ALA A 81 -4.66 -27.94 -17.86
C ALA A 81 -5.96 -28.77 -17.93
N THR A 82 -6.53 -28.86 -19.12
CA THR A 82 -7.66 -29.77 -19.44
C THR A 82 -7.32 -31.22 -19.13
#